data_AF-A0A1H8ZTL1-F1
#
_entry.id   AF-A0A1H8ZTL1-F1
#
_cell.length_a   1.000
_cell.length_b   1.000
_cell.length_c   1.000
_cell.angle_alpha   90.00
_cell.angle_beta   90.00
_cell.angle_gamma   90.00
#
_symmetry.space_group_name_H-M   'P 1'
#
loop_
_entity.id
_entity.type
_entity.pdbx_description
1 polymer ?
#
loop_
_entity_poly.entity_id
_entity_poly.type
_entity_poly.pdbx_seq_one_letter_code
_entity_poly.pdbx_strand_id
1 'polypeptide(L)'
;MNKVFCKKRFLISFILTGYLILFNTACGLDTFYVIDAPYRVYHAPEYDELEYTPTENYFEFETEDHEYDGIKFIGTEVYYKIYKSDSELNSAVNVLCDIANNEETSYNAPTKLIDTYKYVPLLAAGHTGENILLPASGSNQRVYIRLSNIGEEYLARILVNNNNIFGDANIVIPVRNITNHYSFNFKELPSDQLPQEDSTSNPDYNYSGSSDGEYLYVAMFAVAVAQDNTYARIYSNILYLGSVAIKIQ
;
A
#
# COMPACT_ATOMS: atom_id res chain seq x y z
N MET A 1 -74.83 27.94 -2.85
CA MET A 1 -74.11 26.95 -2.02
C MET A 1 -73.03 26.28 -2.89
N ASN A 2 -71.77 26.62 -2.65
CA ASN A 2 -70.61 26.25 -3.47
C ASN A 2 -70.09 24.84 -3.12
N LYS A 3 -70.16 23.89 -4.05
CA LYS A 3 -69.47 22.59 -3.99
C LYS A 3 -68.42 22.48 -5.10
N VAL A 4 -67.26 23.14 -4.96
CA VAL A 4 -66.13 22.95 -5.91
C VAL A 4 -64.76 22.83 -5.23
N PHE A 5 -64.65 23.02 -3.90
CA PHE A 5 -63.33 23.18 -3.26
C PHE A 5 -62.59 21.90 -2.83
N CYS A 6 -63.15 20.70 -3.00
CA CYS A 6 -62.57 19.48 -2.39
C CYS A 6 -61.70 18.61 -3.33
N LYS A 7 -61.91 18.62 -4.65
CA LYS A 7 -61.16 17.74 -5.58
C LYS A 7 -59.73 18.19 -5.92
N LYS A 8 -59.45 19.51 -5.91
CA LYS A 8 -58.10 20.04 -6.26
C LYS A 8 -57.05 19.81 -5.17
N ARG A 9 -57.44 19.74 -3.89
CA ARG A 9 -56.51 19.50 -2.77
C ARG A 9 -55.96 18.07 -2.76
N PHE A 10 -56.75 17.08 -3.19
CA PHE A 10 -56.34 15.67 -3.21
C PHE A 10 -55.31 15.37 -4.32
N LEU A 11 -55.45 16.04 -5.47
CA LEU A 11 -54.57 15.85 -6.63
C LEU A 11 -53.17 16.47 -6.44
N ILE A 12 -53.10 17.61 -5.73
CA ILE A 12 -51.83 18.26 -5.37
C ILE A 12 -51.08 17.43 -4.31
N SER A 13 -51.78 16.82 -3.36
CA SER A 13 -51.17 15.94 -2.35
C SER A 13 -50.51 14.71 -2.97
N PHE A 14 -51.16 14.07 -3.97
CA PHE A 14 -50.60 12.91 -4.66
C PHE A 14 -49.34 13.24 -5.48
N ILE A 15 -49.31 14.42 -6.11
CA ILE A 15 -48.14 14.89 -6.86
C ILE A 15 -46.98 15.20 -5.89
N LEU A 16 -47.26 15.85 -4.75
CA LEU A 16 -46.22 16.17 -3.76
C LEU A 16 -45.61 14.90 -3.12
N THR A 17 -46.43 13.90 -2.80
CA THR A 17 -45.96 12.61 -2.28
C THR A 17 -45.19 11.81 -3.34
N GLY A 18 -45.61 11.85 -4.61
CA GLY A 18 -44.88 11.24 -5.72
C GLY A 18 -43.49 11.86 -5.94
N TYR A 19 -43.38 13.19 -5.86
CA TYR A 19 -42.08 13.88 -5.91
C TYR A 19 -41.19 13.53 -4.72
N LEU A 20 -41.74 13.46 -3.50
CA LEU A 20 -40.97 13.05 -2.31
C LEU A 20 -40.43 11.62 -2.43
N ILE A 21 -41.17 10.68 -3.02
CA ILE A 21 -40.67 9.31 -3.26
C ILE A 21 -39.53 9.31 -4.30
N LEU A 22 -39.65 10.11 -5.37
CA LEU A 22 -38.61 10.23 -6.40
C LEU A 22 -37.34 10.94 -5.90
N PHE A 23 -37.46 11.86 -4.93
CA PHE A 23 -36.30 12.51 -4.29
C PHE A 23 -35.64 11.65 -3.19
N ASN A 24 -36.35 10.71 -2.58
CA ASN A 24 -35.76 9.81 -1.57
C ASN A 24 -35.01 8.62 -2.18
N THR A 25 -35.25 8.25 -3.45
CA THR A 25 -34.43 7.25 -4.16
C THR A 25 -33.16 7.84 -4.79
N ALA A 26 -33.01 9.17 -4.79
CA ALA A 26 -31.84 9.87 -5.31
C ALA A 26 -30.80 10.23 -4.23
N CYS A 27 -31.11 10.05 -2.95
CA CYS A 27 -30.09 9.95 -1.91
C CYS A 27 -29.45 8.56 -2.00
N GLY A 28 -28.61 8.35 -3.01
CA GLY A 28 -27.65 7.27 -3.01
C GLY A 28 -26.70 7.53 -1.86
N LEU A 29 -26.90 6.85 -0.74
CA LEU A 29 -25.91 6.82 0.33
C LEU A 29 -24.64 6.22 -0.29
N ASP A 30 -23.52 6.93 -0.22
CA ASP A 30 -22.25 6.38 -0.68
C ASP A 30 -22.02 5.05 0.04
N THR A 31 -21.86 3.99 -0.75
CA THR A 31 -21.55 2.67 -0.22
C THR A 31 -20.05 2.64 0.03
N PHE A 32 -19.65 2.62 1.30
CA PHE A 32 -18.26 2.46 1.68
C PHE A 32 -17.98 0.98 1.95
N TYR A 33 -16.99 0.44 1.25
CA TYR A 33 -16.51 -0.91 1.48
C TYR A 33 -15.32 -0.87 2.43
N VAL A 34 -15.32 -1.76 3.41
CA VAL A 34 -14.20 -1.99 4.31
C VAL A 34 -13.71 -3.41 4.07
N ILE A 35 -12.41 -3.54 3.85
CA ILE A 35 -11.73 -4.83 3.74
C ILE A 35 -10.65 -4.91 4.81
N ASP A 36 -10.36 -6.13 5.24
CA ASP A 36 -9.42 -6.42 6.30
C ASP A 36 -8.00 -6.15 5.83
N ALA A 37 -7.21 -5.52 6.69
CA ALA A 37 -5.80 -5.28 6.43
C ALA A 37 -4.97 -6.55 6.72
N PRO A 38 -3.78 -6.70 6.09
CA PRO A 38 -2.76 -7.58 6.61
C PRO A 38 -2.57 -7.32 8.12
N TYR A 39 -2.47 -8.37 8.93
CA TYR A 39 -2.83 -8.26 10.36
C TYR A 39 -1.72 -8.62 11.33
N ARG A 40 -0.65 -9.28 10.88
CA ARG A 40 0.45 -9.72 11.74
C ARG A 40 1.79 -9.40 11.13
N VAL A 41 2.64 -8.73 11.89
CA VAL A 41 4.06 -8.56 11.60
C VAL A 41 4.84 -9.55 12.47
N TYR A 42 5.58 -10.45 11.83
CA TYR A 42 6.49 -11.40 12.48
C TYR A 42 7.85 -10.79 12.73
N HIS A 43 8.31 -9.96 11.78
CA HIS A 43 9.57 -9.25 11.87
C HIS A 43 9.45 -7.88 11.21
N ALA A 44 9.64 -6.84 12.01
CA ALA A 44 9.75 -5.46 11.56
C ALA A 44 11.19 -5.01 11.79
N PRO A 45 11.99 -4.82 10.73
CA PRO A 45 13.28 -4.20 10.90
C PRO A 45 13.04 -2.75 11.31
N GLU A 46 13.81 -2.28 12.28
CA GLU A 46 13.93 -0.87 12.58
C GLU A 46 15.38 -0.51 12.34
N TYR A 47 15.62 0.49 11.50
CA TYR A 47 16.97 1.00 11.36
C TYR A 47 17.36 1.70 12.66
N ASP A 48 18.31 1.10 13.38
CA ASP A 48 19.07 1.74 14.44
C ASP A 48 20.57 1.61 14.11
N GLU A 49 21.26 2.76 14.08
CA GLU A 49 22.70 2.85 13.85
C GLU A 49 23.52 2.04 14.86
N LEU A 50 23.00 1.83 16.07
CA LEU A 50 23.73 1.17 17.15
C LEU A 50 23.64 -0.36 17.08
N GLU A 51 22.64 -0.92 16.40
CA GLU A 51 22.32 -2.36 16.43
C GLU A 51 22.14 -2.99 15.04
N TYR A 52 22.73 -2.40 14.00
CA TYR A 52 22.65 -2.95 12.65
C TYR A 52 23.16 -4.40 12.58
N THR A 53 22.23 -5.32 12.37
CA THR A 53 22.51 -6.75 12.20
C THR A 53 22.06 -7.19 10.81
N PRO A 54 23.00 -7.65 9.94
CA PRO A 54 22.68 -8.17 8.61
C PRO A 54 21.56 -9.22 8.60
N THR A 55 21.46 -10.03 9.65
CA THR A 55 20.44 -11.08 9.78
C THR A 55 19.03 -10.52 9.85
N GLU A 56 18.85 -9.39 10.54
CA GLU A 56 17.55 -8.78 10.83
C GLU A 56 17.07 -7.82 9.74
N ASN A 57 17.83 -7.59 8.67
CA ASN A 57 17.44 -6.71 7.57
C ASN A 57 16.50 -7.43 6.59
N TYR A 58 15.30 -7.78 7.05
CA TYR A 58 14.20 -8.33 6.27
C TYR A 58 12.89 -7.90 6.89
N PHE A 59 11.79 -8.10 6.18
CA PHE A 59 10.44 -7.81 6.62
C PHE A 59 9.65 -9.11 6.58
N GLU A 60 8.85 -9.38 7.60
CA GLU A 60 8.01 -10.57 7.62
C GLU A 60 6.62 -10.29 8.19
N PHE A 61 5.58 -10.65 7.45
CA PHE A 61 4.19 -10.38 7.82
C PHE A 61 3.23 -11.44 7.27
N GLU A 62 1.96 -11.35 7.66
CA GLU A 62 0.88 -12.23 7.21
C GLU A 62 -0.21 -11.42 6.47
N THR A 63 -0.63 -11.89 5.30
CA THR A 63 -1.81 -11.35 4.59
C THR A 63 -3.10 -11.79 5.28
N GLU A 64 -4.18 -11.06 5.04
CA GLU A 64 -5.55 -11.45 5.42
C GLU A 64 -6.36 -11.62 4.14
N ASP A 65 -6.36 -12.84 3.59
CA ASP A 65 -7.08 -13.15 2.36
C ASP A 65 -8.52 -13.53 2.72
N HIS A 66 -9.48 -12.69 2.30
CA HIS A 66 -10.89 -12.88 2.65
C HIS A 66 -11.79 -12.66 1.43
N GLU A 67 -12.80 -13.51 1.27
CA GLU A 67 -13.89 -13.29 0.33
C GLU A 67 -14.95 -12.36 0.93
N TYR A 68 -15.44 -11.44 0.12
CA TYR A 68 -16.44 -10.46 0.54
C TYR A 68 -17.64 -10.49 -0.40
N ASP A 69 -18.83 -10.25 0.13
CA ASP A 69 -20.03 -10.15 -0.71
C ASP A 69 -20.02 -8.84 -1.51
N GLY A 70 -20.26 -8.95 -2.81
CA GLY A 70 -20.37 -7.80 -3.72
C GLY A 70 -19.07 -7.05 -4.06
N ILE A 71 -17.91 -7.47 -3.55
CA ILE A 71 -16.59 -6.96 -3.93
C ILE A 71 -15.62 -8.11 -4.20
N LYS A 72 -14.71 -7.91 -5.14
CA LYS A 72 -13.68 -8.90 -5.49
C LYS A 72 -12.37 -8.55 -4.79
N PHE A 73 -11.97 -9.37 -3.83
CA PHE A 73 -10.62 -9.31 -3.28
C PHE A 73 -9.59 -9.68 -4.38
N ILE A 74 -8.55 -8.85 -4.53
CA ILE A 74 -7.54 -9.02 -5.59
C ILE A 74 -6.21 -9.50 -4.99
N GLY A 75 -5.89 -9.13 -3.76
CA GLY A 75 -4.69 -9.57 -3.06
C GLY A 75 -4.09 -8.47 -2.18
N THR A 76 -2.80 -8.55 -1.91
CA THR A 76 -2.05 -7.59 -1.10
C THR A 76 -0.94 -6.92 -1.91
N GLU A 77 -0.87 -5.59 -1.84
CA GLU A 77 0.26 -4.80 -2.34
C GLU A 77 1.17 -4.43 -1.16
N VAL A 78 2.48 -4.41 -1.42
CA VAL A 78 3.46 -3.79 -0.51
C VAL A 78 3.88 -2.48 -1.15
N TYR A 79 3.83 -1.41 -0.39
CA TYR A 79 4.20 -0.06 -0.78
C TYR A 79 5.52 0.31 -0.14
N TYR A 80 6.40 0.99 -0.87
CA TYR A 80 7.68 1.48 -0.35
C TYR A 80 7.90 2.95 -0.68
N LYS A 81 8.78 3.57 0.11
CA LYS A 81 9.34 4.88 -0.16
C LYS A 81 10.79 4.93 0.30
N ILE A 82 11.65 5.50 -0.54
CA ILE A 82 13.07 5.72 -0.28
C ILE A 82 13.25 7.13 0.26
N TYR A 83 14.06 7.29 1.30
CA TYR A 83 14.37 8.56 1.94
C TYR A 83 15.88 8.76 1.98
N LYS A 84 16.27 10.00 1.74
CA LYS A 84 17.64 10.48 1.94
C LYS A 84 18.02 10.60 3.42
N SER A 85 17.02 10.85 4.27
CA SER A 85 17.18 11.14 5.70
C SER A 85 16.28 10.21 6.52
N ASP A 86 16.84 9.61 7.56
CA ASP A 86 16.14 8.82 8.57
C ASP A 86 15.09 9.66 9.31
N SER A 87 15.41 10.92 9.60
CA SER A 87 14.49 11.84 10.29
C SER A 87 13.21 12.11 9.49
N GLU A 88 13.34 12.26 8.16
CA GLU A 88 12.20 12.43 7.25
C GLU A 88 11.39 11.14 7.11
N LEU A 89 12.06 9.98 7.08
CA LEU A 89 11.40 8.67 7.13
C LEU A 89 10.57 8.55 8.41
N ASN A 90 11.18 8.77 9.57
CA ASN A 90 10.54 8.63 10.87
C ASN A 90 9.36 9.60 11.02
N SER A 91 9.52 10.84 10.57
CA SER A 91 8.43 11.82 10.56
C SER A 91 7.25 11.34 9.72
N ALA A 92 7.50 10.85 8.51
CA ALA A 92 6.45 10.36 7.61
C ALA A 92 5.75 9.09 8.16
N VAL A 93 6.53 8.12 8.64
CA VAL A 93 6.02 6.88 9.22
C VAL A 93 5.15 7.16 10.45
N ASN A 94 5.60 8.02 11.37
CA ASN A 94 4.83 8.37 12.57
C ASN A 94 3.46 8.97 12.20
N VAL A 95 3.41 9.91 11.24
CA VAL A 95 2.14 10.49 10.80
C VAL A 95 1.22 9.44 10.17
N LEU A 96 1.76 8.55 9.34
CA LEU A 96 0.96 7.50 8.71
C LEU A 96 0.42 6.49 9.72
N CYS A 97 1.26 6.05 10.67
CA CYS A 97 0.87 5.17 11.76
C CYS A 97 -0.16 5.82 12.70
N ASP A 98 -0.02 7.10 13.03
CA ASP A 98 -0.98 7.84 13.86
C ASP A 98 -2.37 7.89 13.20
N ILE A 99 -2.42 8.11 11.88
CA ILE A 99 -3.67 8.08 11.12
C ILE A 99 -4.25 6.67 11.10
N ALA A 100 -3.44 5.65 10.83
CA ALA A 100 -3.86 4.26 10.74
C ALA A 100 -4.42 3.72 12.07
N ASN A 101 -3.86 4.14 13.19
CA ASN A 101 -4.24 3.72 14.53
C ASN A 101 -5.43 4.51 15.12
N ASN A 102 -5.92 5.51 14.41
CA ASN A 102 -7.04 6.34 14.86
C ASN A 102 -8.32 5.96 14.10
N GLU A 103 -9.29 5.38 14.80
CA GLU A 103 -10.57 4.89 14.25
C GLU A 103 -11.36 5.94 13.46
N GLU A 104 -11.24 7.23 13.80
CA GLU A 104 -11.93 8.32 13.10
C GLU A 104 -11.25 8.72 11.79
N THR A 105 -10.01 8.27 11.55
CA THR A 105 -9.20 8.72 10.41
C THR A 105 -8.54 7.61 9.61
N SER A 106 -8.55 6.38 10.12
CA SER A 106 -7.84 5.22 9.54
C SER A 106 -8.28 4.90 8.11
N TYR A 107 -9.54 5.18 7.76
CA TYR A 107 -10.04 5.04 6.39
C TYR A 107 -9.29 5.92 5.35
N ASN A 108 -8.62 6.99 5.79
CA ASN A 108 -7.81 7.86 4.93
C ASN A 108 -6.34 7.41 4.82
N ALA A 109 -5.89 6.44 5.62
CA ALA A 109 -4.49 6.06 5.68
C ALA A 109 -3.92 5.62 4.31
N PRO A 110 -4.62 4.82 3.48
CA PRO A 110 -4.13 4.44 2.14
C PRO A 110 -4.02 5.63 1.20
N THR A 111 -5.02 6.51 1.21
CA THR A 111 -5.00 7.76 0.41
C THR A 111 -3.83 8.64 0.83
N LYS A 112 -3.53 8.74 2.13
CA LYS A 112 -2.37 9.49 2.61
C LYS A 112 -1.06 8.85 2.17
N LEU A 113 -0.93 7.54 2.31
CA LEU A 113 0.23 6.76 1.89
C LEU A 113 0.54 6.97 0.40
N ILE A 114 -0.47 6.79 -0.46
CA ILE A 114 -0.33 6.78 -1.93
C ILE A 114 -0.32 8.20 -2.48
N ASP A 115 -1.31 9.03 -2.15
CA ASP A 115 -1.51 10.31 -2.83
C ASP A 115 -0.76 11.46 -2.17
N THR A 116 -0.52 11.41 -0.85
CA THR A 116 0.19 12.49 -0.14
C THR A 116 1.67 12.19 -0.03
N TYR A 117 2.03 11.03 0.53
CA TYR A 117 3.43 10.65 0.76
C TYR A 117 4.09 10.00 -0.47
N LYS A 118 3.31 9.69 -1.52
CA LYS A 118 3.81 9.16 -2.79
C LYS A 118 4.61 7.88 -2.60
N TYR A 119 4.16 7.00 -1.71
CA TYR A 119 4.65 5.63 -1.69
C TYR A 119 4.21 4.93 -2.97
N VAL A 120 5.07 4.08 -3.51
CA VAL A 120 4.78 3.34 -4.75
C VAL A 120 4.72 1.83 -4.46
N PRO A 121 3.94 1.05 -5.22
CA PRO A 121 3.92 -0.39 -5.08
C PRO A 121 5.32 -0.98 -5.32
N LEU A 122 5.73 -1.95 -4.50
CA LEU A 122 6.91 -2.77 -4.69
C LEU A 122 6.66 -3.78 -5.81
N LEU A 123 7.65 -3.99 -6.67
CA LEU A 123 7.59 -4.97 -7.73
C LEU A 123 8.57 -6.12 -7.47
N ALA A 124 8.43 -7.15 -8.29
CA ALA A 124 9.29 -8.31 -8.30
C ALA A 124 9.93 -8.48 -9.69
N ALA A 125 11.23 -8.73 -9.76
CA ALA A 125 11.91 -9.04 -11.01
C ALA A 125 11.27 -10.30 -11.65
N GLY A 126 10.96 -10.22 -12.94
CA GLY A 126 10.24 -11.29 -13.65
C GLY A 126 8.72 -11.25 -13.49
N HIS A 127 8.17 -10.34 -12.67
CA HIS A 127 6.73 -10.11 -12.54
C HIS A 127 6.19 -9.20 -13.66
N THR A 128 6.25 -9.67 -14.90
CA THR A 128 5.75 -8.90 -16.04
C THR A 128 4.26 -9.19 -16.27
N GLY A 129 3.39 -8.26 -15.89
CA GLY A 129 1.96 -8.26 -16.29
C GLY A 129 0.93 -8.40 -15.18
N GLU A 130 1.34 -8.62 -13.93
CA GLU A 130 0.45 -8.64 -12.78
C GLU A 130 0.54 -7.31 -12.00
N ASN A 131 -0.62 -6.71 -11.74
CA ASN A 131 -0.74 -5.39 -11.10
C ASN A 131 -0.74 -5.43 -9.57
N ILE A 132 -0.61 -6.62 -8.96
CA ILE A 132 -0.61 -6.85 -7.50
C ILE A 132 0.60 -7.73 -7.17
N LEU A 133 1.34 -7.39 -6.11
CA LEU A 133 2.55 -8.13 -5.72
C LEU A 133 2.23 -9.53 -5.20
N LEU A 134 1.17 -9.64 -4.39
CA LEU A 134 0.70 -10.87 -3.78
C LEU A 134 -0.76 -11.10 -4.19
N PRO A 135 -1.02 -11.76 -5.33
CA PRO A 135 -2.37 -12.05 -5.77
C PRO A 135 -3.15 -12.85 -4.72
N ALA A 136 -4.47 -12.64 -4.69
CA ALA A 136 -5.38 -13.41 -3.84
C ALA A 136 -5.17 -14.92 -4.06
N SER A 137 -4.95 -15.61 -2.96
CA SER A 137 -4.61 -17.04 -2.92
C SER A 137 -5.72 -17.88 -2.28
N GLY A 138 -6.70 -17.23 -1.63
CA GLY A 138 -7.80 -17.87 -0.91
C GLY A 138 -7.46 -18.30 0.52
N SER A 139 -6.25 -18.01 0.99
CA SER A 139 -5.84 -18.23 2.39
C SER A 139 -4.72 -17.27 2.78
N ASN A 140 -4.63 -16.95 4.06
CA ASN A 140 -3.55 -16.09 4.59
C ASN A 140 -2.16 -16.63 4.19
N GLN A 141 -1.31 -15.73 3.72
CA GLN A 141 0.04 -16.03 3.25
C GLN A 141 1.07 -15.39 4.19
N ARG A 142 2.08 -16.15 4.62
CA ARG A 142 3.24 -15.60 5.32
C ARG A 142 4.26 -15.10 4.30
N VAL A 143 4.60 -13.82 4.37
CA VAL A 143 5.43 -13.14 3.37
C VAL A 143 6.74 -12.72 4.01
N TYR A 144 7.85 -13.02 3.35
CA TYR A 144 9.20 -12.56 3.69
C TYR A 144 9.72 -11.69 2.55
N ILE A 145 10.29 -10.53 2.88
CA ILE A 145 10.91 -9.62 1.90
C ILE A 145 12.26 -9.18 2.42
N ARG A 146 13.30 -9.32 1.60
CA ARG A 146 14.61 -8.67 1.81
C ARG A 146 14.94 -7.84 0.58
N LEU A 147 15.06 -6.53 0.75
CA LEU A 147 15.20 -5.59 -0.37
C LEU A 147 16.55 -5.68 -1.07
N SER A 148 17.64 -5.84 -0.32
CA SER A 148 19.01 -5.82 -0.84
C SER A 148 19.87 -6.98 -0.33
N ASN A 149 20.92 -7.28 -1.07
CA ASN A 149 21.96 -8.23 -0.70
C ASN A 149 22.78 -7.67 0.46
N ILE A 150 23.05 -8.49 1.47
CA ILE A 150 24.02 -8.20 2.52
C ILE A 150 25.03 -9.34 2.56
N GLY A 151 26.23 -9.06 2.03
CA GLY A 151 27.23 -10.11 1.78
C GLY A 151 26.72 -11.17 0.80
N GLU A 152 27.32 -12.35 0.85
CA GLU A 152 26.96 -13.48 -0.02
C GLU A 152 25.87 -14.39 0.59
N GLU A 153 25.59 -14.23 1.89
CA GLU A 153 24.70 -15.11 2.65
C GLU A 153 23.25 -14.62 2.65
N TYR A 154 23.04 -13.30 2.65
CA TYR A 154 21.71 -12.70 2.82
C TYR A 154 21.27 -11.99 1.54
N LEU A 155 20.75 -12.77 0.60
CA LEU A 155 20.35 -12.28 -0.72
C LEU A 155 18.97 -11.64 -0.72
N ALA A 156 18.80 -10.61 -1.56
CA ALA A 156 17.53 -9.97 -1.85
C ALA A 156 16.54 -11.00 -2.43
N ARG A 157 15.35 -11.10 -1.82
CA ARG A 157 14.31 -12.06 -2.23
C ARG A 157 12.94 -11.75 -1.64
N ILE A 158 11.91 -12.26 -2.30
CA ILE A 158 10.53 -12.35 -1.82
C ILE A 158 10.16 -13.82 -1.71
N LEU A 159 9.74 -14.25 -0.51
CA LEU A 159 9.21 -15.59 -0.27
C LEU A 159 7.77 -15.49 0.26
N VAL A 160 6.93 -16.41 -0.17
CA VAL A 160 5.58 -16.63 0.34
C VAL A 160 5.48 -18.07 0.83
N ASN A 161 5.14 -18.24 2.11
CA ASN A 161 5.10 -19.54 2.80
C ASN A 161 6.41 -20.33 2.62
N ASN A 162 7.55 -19.62 2.70
CA ASN A 162 8.91 -20.13 2.46
C ASN A 162 9.20 -20.62 1.03
N ASN A 163 8.30 -20.37 0.08
CA ASN A 163 8.50 -20.66 -1.35
C ASN A 163 8.64 -19.37 -2.15
N ASN A 164 9.24 -19.43 -3.34
CA ASN A 164 9.26 -18.27 -4.24
C ASN A 164 7.87 -18.02 -4.83
N ILE A 165 7.47 -16.76 -5.00
CA ILE A 165 6.11 -16.39 -5.45
C ILE A 165 5.78 -16.84 -6.90
N PHE A 166 6.78 -17.18 -7.70
CA PHE A 166 6.63 -17.67 -9.08
C PHE A 166 7.07 -19.13 -9.27
N GLY A 167 7.25 -19.88 -8.18
CA GLY A 167 7.70 -21.27 -8.17
C GLY A 167 9.20 -21.49 -7.93
N ASP A 168 9.57 -22.73 -7.64
CA ASP A 168 10.83 -23.12 -6.97
C ASP A 168 12.14 -22.83 -7.75
N ALA A 169 12.06 -22.49 -9.05
CA ALA A 169 13.25 -22.40 -9.90
C ALA A 169 13.91 -21.01 -9.95
N ASN A 170 13.19 -19.92 -9.60
CA ASN A 170 13.70 -18.56 -9.77
C ASN A 170 13.63 -17.76 -8.46
N ILE A 171 14.77 -17.19 -8.04
CA ILE A 171 14.80 -16.21 -6.95
C ILE A 171 14.02 -14.98 -7.40
N VAL A 172 13.01 -14.60 -6.62
CA VAL A 172 12.20 -13.42 -6.91
C VAL A 172 12.78 -12.22 -6.20
N ILE A 173 13.40 -11.30 -6.93
CA ILE A 173 14.12 -10.16 -6.37
C ILE A 173 13.19 -8.93 -6.29
N PRO A 174 13.09 -8.24 -5.14
CA PRO A 174 12.37 -6.98 -5.07
C PRO A 174 12.99 -5.92 -5.97
N VAL A 175 12.15 -5.22 -6.73
CA VAL A 175 12.58 -4.13 -7.61
C VAL A 175 11.69 -2.91 -7.47
N ARG A 176 12.26 -1.76 -7.79
CA ARG A 176 11.61 -0.46 -7.72
C ARG A 176 10.54 -0.32 -8.80
N ASN A 177 9.45 0.39 -8.49
CA ASN A 177 8.41 0.71 -9.46
C ASN A 177 8.67 2.04 -10.13
N ILE A 178 9.75 2.04 -10.90
CA ILE A 178 10.18 3.15 -11.76
C ILE A 178 10.52 2.59 -13.14
N THR A 179 10.79 3.48 -14.09
CA THR A 179 11.34 3.11 -15.40
C THR A 179 12.57 2.21 -15.23
N ASN A 180 12.60 1.07 -15.93
CA ASN A 180 13.65 0.04 -15.91
C ASN A 180 13.72 -0.86 -14.66
N HIS A 181 12.87 -0.68 -13.66
CA HIS A 181 12.73 -1.59 -12.52
C HIS A 181 14.06 -1.95 -11.83
N TYR A 182 14.88 -0.95 -11.51
CA TYR A 182 16.15 -1.18 -10.83
C TYR A 182 15.95 -1.82 -9.45
N SER A 183 16.91 -2.64 -9.03
CA SER A 183 16.91 -3.27 -7.70
C SER A 183 17.21 -2.25 -6.60
N PHE A 184 17.11 -2.70 -5.34
CA PHE A 184 17.57 -1.94 -4.18
C PHE A 184 19.05 -2.20 -3.85
N ASN A 185 19.80 -2.98 -4.65
CA ASN A 185 21.23 -3.18 -4.45
C ASN A 185 22.01 -1.93 -4.89
N PHE A 186 21.85 -0.81 -4.18
CA PHE A 186 22.37 0.50 -4.60
C PHE A 186 23.89 0.50 -4.82
N LYS A 187 24.64 -0.25 -4.03
CA LYS A 187 26.09 -0.44 -4.21
C LYS A 187 26.49 -1.05 -5.56
N GLU A 188 25.61 -1.83 -6.17
CA GLU A 188 25.84 -2.47 -7.47
C GLU A 188 25.40 -1.57 -8.65
N LEU A 189 24.68 -0.48 -8.37
CA LEU A 189 24.12 0.41 -9.38
C LEU A 189 25.12 1.52 -9.75
N PRO A 190 25.23 1.86 -11.04
CA PRO A 190 25.79 3.12 -11.50
C PRO A 190 25.12 4.34 -10.84
N SER A 191 25.86 5.44 -10.69
CA SER A 191 25.38 6.64 -10.01
C SER A 191 24.13 7.27 -10.62
N ASP A 192 23.95 7.14 -11.95
CA ASP A 192 22.79 7.62 -12.70
C ASP A 192 21.55 6.73 -12.55
N GLN A 193 21.69 5.55 -11.94
CA GLN A 193 20.60 4.61 -11.64
C GLN A 193 20.17 4.63 -10.17
N LEU A 194 20.95 5.30 -9.31
CA LEU A 194 20.57 5.55 -7.93
C LEU A 194 19.33 6.46 -7.85
N PRO A 195 18.59 6.44 -6.73
CA PRO A 195 17.58 7.47 -6.46
C PRO A 195 18.20 8.87 -6.53
N GLN A 196 17.66 9.71 -7.42
CA GLN A 196 18.13 11.08 -7.68
C GLN A 196 17.03 12.10 -7.38
N GLU A 197 17.40 13.36 -7.14
CA GLU A 197 16.48 14.49 -6.98
C GLU A 197 15.77 14.82 -8.31
N ASP A 198 14.88 13.93 -8.73
CA ASP A 198 13.99 14.11 -9.87
C ASP A 198 12.67 13.41 -9.56
N SER A 199 11.68 14.21 -9.14
CA SER A 199 10.34 13.73 -8.82
C SER A 199 9.59 13.09 -9.99
N THR A 200 10.03 13.32 -11.24
CA THR A 200 9.36 12.76 -12.43
C THR A 200 9.86 11.37 -12.79
N SER A 201 11.15 11.09 -12.58
CA SER A 201 11.75 9.76 -12.83
C SER A 201 11.87 8.90 -11.57
N ASN A 202 11.89 9.52 -10.38
CA ASN A 202 12.02 8.86 -9.08
C ASN A 202 10.88 9.30 -8.13
N PRO A 203 9.61 8.98 -8.48
CA PRO A 203 8.47 9.30 -7.60
C PRO A 203 8.55 8.57 -6.25
N ASP A 204 9.38 7.54 -6.15
CA ASP A 204 9.61 6.72 -4.98
C ASP A 204 10.66 7.29 -4.00
N TYR A 205 11.29 8.43 -4.32
CA TYR A 205 12.36 9.01 -3.51
C TYR A 205 11.96 10.35 -2.88
N ASN A 206 12.23 10.49 -1.57
CA ASN A 206 12.19 11.74 -0.84
C ASN A 206 13.63 12.22 -0.59
N TYR A 207 14.00 13.31 -1.24
CA TYR A 207 15.33 13.92 -1.19
C TYR A 207 15.47 15.01 -0.11
N SER A 208 14.43 15.22 0.71
CA SER A 208 14.42 16.19 1.81
C SER A 208 15.35 15.75 2.95
N GLY A 209 15.74 16.72 3.77
CA GLY A 209 16.54 16.49 4.96
C GLY A 209 18.05 16.33 4.70
N SER A 210 18.78 16.15 5.80
CA SER A 210 20.22 15.89 5.80
C SER A 210 20.50 14.40 5.67
N SER A 211 21.54 14.05 4.93
CA SER A 211 22.03 12.68 4.76
C SER A 211 23.39 12.54 5.41
N ASP A 212 23.71 11.36 5.92
CA ASP A 212 25.08 10.93 6.22
C ASP A 212 25.91 10.64 4.95
N GLY A 213 25.23 10.46 3.81
CA GLY A 213 25.83 10.14 2.51
C GLY A 213 26.17 8.67 2.31
N GLU A 214 25.95 7.81 3.31
CA GLU A 214 26.31 6.39 3.27
C GLU A 214 25.10 5.48 2.96
N TYR A 215 23.92 5.87 3.43
CA TYR A 215 22.72 5.06 3.35
C TYR A 215 21.55 5.79 2.68
N LEU A 216 20.68 4.99 2.07
CA LEU A 216 19.29 5.37 1.80
C LEU A 216 18.38 4.55 2.69
N TYR A 217 17.36 5.19 3.22
CA TYR A 217 16.41 4.55 4.14
C TYR A 217 15.14 4.18 3.38
N VAL A 218 14.61 2.98 3.63
CA VAL A 218 13.41 2.49 2.96
C VAL A 218 12.40 2.08 4.01
N ALA A 219 11.22 2.68 3.98
CA ALA A 219 10.06 2.26 4.78
C ALA A 219 9.08 1.49 3.91
N MET A 220 8.40 0.50 4.49
CA MET A 220 7.38 -0.28 3.79
C MET A 220 6.08 -0.40 4.56
N PHE A 221 4.98 -0.45 3.80
CA PHE A 221 3.63 -0.70 4.30
C PHE A 221 2.97 -1.80 3.45
N ALA A 222 2.15 -2.65 4.05
CA ALA A 222 1.28 -3.58 3.32
C ALA A 222 -0.17 -3.06 3.31
N VAL A 223 -0.86 -3.28 2.20
CA VAL A 223 -2.25 -2.86 1.98
C VAL A 223 -2.98 -3.95 1.20
N ALA A 224 -4.11 -4.43 1.72
CA ALA A 224 -5.00 -5.30 0.99
C ALA A 224 -5.79 -4.50 -0.05
N VAL A 225 -6.02 -5.12 -1.21
CA VAL A 225 -6.64 -4.48 -2.38
C VAL A 225 -7.82 -5.33 -2.85
N ALA A 226 -8.97 -4.69 -2.98
CA ALA A 226 -10.15 -5.23 -3.61
C ALA A 226 -10.64 -4.31 -4.75
N GLN A 227 -11.66 -4.76 -5.47
CA GLN A 227 -12.41 -3.92 -6.41
C GLN A 227 -13.91 -4.11 -6.25
N ASP A 228 -14.67 -3.04 -6.45
CA ASP A 228 -16.12 -3.11 -6.54
C ASP A 228 -16.59 -3.50 -7.96
N ASN A 229 -17.92 -3.52 -8.14
CA ASN A 229 -18.56 -3.84 -9.43
C ASN A 229 -18.33 -2.76 -10.52
N THR A 230 -17.82 -1.58 -10.14
CA THR A 230 -17.42 -0.52 -11.08
C THR A 230 -15.93 -0.59 -11.43
N TYR A 231 -15.22 -1.59 -10.91
CA TYR A 231 -13.76 -1.75 -11.01
C TYR A 231 -12.96 -0.65 -10.27
N ALA A 232 -13.58 0.08 -9.35
CA ALA A 232 -12.87 1.00 -8.48
C ALA A 232 -12.08 0.22 -7.44
N ARG A 233 -10.80 0.58 -7.23
CA ARG A 233 -9.96 -0.03 -6.19
C ARG A 233 -10.46 0.37 -4.80
N ILE A 234 -10.55 -0.62 -3.93
CA ILE A 234 -10.80 -0.47 -2.49
C ILE A 234 -9.53 -0.91 -1.77
N TYR A 235 -9.09 -0.13 -0.80
CA TYR A 235 -7.91 -0.41 0.00
C TYR A 235 -8.30 -0.68 1.44
N SER A 236 -7.64 -1.64 2.09
CA SER A 236 -7.71 -1.83 3.54
C SER A 236 -7.04 -0.67 4.28
N ASN A 237 -7.10 -0.65 5.61
CA ASN A 237 -6.13 0.15 6.39
C ASN A 237 -4.67 -0.29 6.08
N ILE A 238 -3.70 0.55 6.38
CA ILE A 238 -2.28 0.28 6.12
C ILE A 238 -1.64 -0.49 7.29
N LEU A 239 -0.76 -1.44 7.00
CA LEU A 239 0.09 -2.13 7.98
C LEU A 239 1.54 -1.69 7.81
N TYR A 240 2.13 -1.03 8.81
CA TYR A 240 3.56 -0.72 8.79
C TYR A 240 4.39 -2.00 8.93
N LEU A 241 5.34 -2.21 8.02
CA LEU A 241 6.19 -3.41 8.01
C LEU A 241 7.55 -3.16 8.67
N GLY A 242 7.95 -1.90 8.85
CA GLY A 242 9.28 -1.53 9.33
C GLY A 242 10.05 -0.65 8.35
N SER A 243 11.33 -0.46 8.64
CA SER A 243 12.27 0.29 7.82
C SER A 243 13.68 -0.29 7.85
N VAL A 244 14.45 -0.06 6.78
CA VAL A 244 15.83 -0.49 6.65
C VAL A 244 16.72 0.62 6.09
N ALA A 245 17.99 0.62 6.47
CA ALA A 245 19.02 1.36 5.74
C ALA A 245 19.74 0.45 4.75
N ILE A 246 19.97 0.98 3.55
CA ILE A 246 20.63 0.28 2.45
C ILE A 246 21.81 1.12 2.00
N LYS A 247 22.99 0.49 2.01
CA LYS A 247 24.25 1.17 1.71
C LYS A 247 24.36 1.52 0.22
N ILE A 248 24.84 2.72 -0.07
CA ILE A 248 25.03 3.21 -1.43
C ILE A 248 26.44 2.85 -1.96
N GLN A 249 27.44 2.70 -1.09
CA GLN A 249 28.85 2.37 -1.44
C GLN A 249 29.58 1.51 -0.38
#